data_AF-A0A7K3EXB6-F1
#
_entry.id   AF-A0A7K3EXB6-F1
#
_cell.length_a   1.000
_cell.length_b   1.000
_cell.length_c   1.000
_cell.angle_alpha   90.00
_cell.angle_beta   90.00
_cell.angle_gamma   90.00
#
_symmetry.space_group_name_H-M   'P 1'
#
loop_
_entity.id
_entity.type
_entity.pdbx_description
1 polymer ?
#
loop_
_entity_poly.entity_id
_entity_poly.type
_entity_poly.pdbx_seq_one_letter_code
_entity_poly.pdbx_strand_id
1 'polypeptide(L)'
;MLLFVVWGYHSLYGSGVEPSSSAYERLPGRLRRAAPLRVAVNWTGLAGVLLVLQSLREKSDSPTVFLALMGTVTLGCVGASIKVFIRVHRLSASLDQHAAKVILELQKLRELPDDKRREQKFALEEAWDTLHRTLVNKIDTGLSVSGVFVLPSKTIGELHQQVHRAIRTAGTDDAAHRRAIARLRILRIACVGRTDTLA
;
A
#
# COMPACT_ATOMS: atom_id res chain seq x y z
N MET A 1 -25.19 -13.53 6.83
CA MET A 1 -24.07 -14.47 7.11
C MET A 1 -22.93 -14.33 6.11
N LEU A 2 -23.14 -14.50 4.78
CA LEU A 2 -22.09 -14.32 3.76
C LEU A 2 -21.36 -12.97 3.79
N LEU A 3 -22.07 -11.86 4.03
CA LEU A 3 -21.47 -10.51 4.12
C LEU A 3 -20.48 -10.38 5.30
N PHE A 4 -20.76 -11.03 6.42
CA PHE A 4 -19.86 -11.07 7.58
C PHE A 4 -18.65 -11.98 7.33
N VAL A 5 -18.80 -13.05 6.55
CA VAL A 5 -17.68 -13.89 6.13
C VAL A 5 -16.74 -13.13 5.20
N VAL A 6 -17.26 -12.36 4.24
CA VAL A 6 -16.44 -11.47 3.38
C VAL A 6 -15.72 -10.40 4.21
N TRP A 7 -16.40 -9.84 5.20
CA TRP A 7 -15.84 -8.84 6.12
C TRP A 7 -14.73 -9.42 7.00
N GLY A 8 -14.99 -10.59 7.61
CA GLY A 8 -14.02 -11.33 8.43
C GLY A 8 -12.83 -11.81 7.60
N TYR A 9 -13.06 -12.33 6.40
CA TYR A 9 -12.00 -12.79 5.50
C TYR A 9 -11.11 -11.64 5.02
N HIS A 10 -11.68 -10.43 4.79
CA HIS A 10 -10.89 -9.24 4.48
C HIS A 10 -10.04 -8.78 5.68
N SER A 11 -10.60 -8.83 6.89
CA SER A 11 -9.85 -8.54 8.12
C SER A 11 -8.69 -9.52 8.32
N LEU A 12 -8.93 -10.82 8.11
CA LEU A 12 -7.94 -11.90 8.22
C LEU A 12 -6.87 -11.88 7.13
N TYR A 13 -7.23 -11.58 5.87
CA TYR A 13 -6.24 -11.41 4.79
C TYR A 13 -5.37 -10.15 4.96
N GLY A 14 -5.87 -9.16 5.69
CA GLY A 14 -5.08 -7.99 6.09
C GLY A 14 -4.08 -8.29 7.22
N SER A 15 -4.34 -9.30 8.05
CA SER A 15 -3.54 -9.67 9.21
C SER A 15 -2.63 -10.89 8.96
N GLY A 16 -1.54 -10.69 8.22
CA GLY A 16 -0.22 -10.99 8.79
C GLY A 16 0.30 -12.43 8.87
N VAL A 17 -0.28 -13.42 8.19
CA VAL A 17 0.32 -14.79 8.16
C VAL A 17 0.67 -15.20 6.73
N GLU A 18 1.54 -14.43 6.06
CA GLU A 18 2.08 -14.80 4.74
C GLU A 18 3.59 -15.10 4.86
N PRO A 19 4.08 -16.24 4.34
CA PRO A 19 5.51 -16.58 4.37
C PRO A 19 6.35 -15.51 3.66
N SER A 20 7.47 -15.12 4.27
CA SER A 20 8.34 -14.05 3.72
C SER A 20 8.98 -14.42 2.38
N SER A 21 9.05 -15.71 2.04
CA SER A 21 9.62 -16.21 0.78
C SER A 21 8.80 -15.80 -0.46
N SER A 22 7.47 -15.72 -0.37
CA SER A 22 6.59 -15.35 -1.49
C SER A 22 6.14 -13.89 -1.50
N ALA A 23 6.61 -13.08 -0.54
CA ALA A 23 6.10 -11.73 -0.32
C ALA A 23 6.32 -10.78 -1.52
N TYR A 24 7.46 -10.91 -2.21
CA TYR A 24 7.81 -10.11 -3.39
C TYR A 24 7.11 -10.57 -4.67
N GLU A 25 6.88 -11.88 -4.82
CA GLU A 25 6.20 -12.46 -5.98
C GLU A 25 4.70 -12.14 -5.99
N ARG A 26 4.08 -12.10 -4.81
CA ARG A 26 2.66 -11.78 -4.64
C ARG A 26 2.37 -10.29 -4.46
N LEU A 27 3.41 -9.47 -4.33
CA LEU A 27 3.33 -8.01 -4.23
C LEU A 27 2.44 -7.37 -5.32
N PRO A 28 2.64 -7.66 -6.63
CA PRO A 28 1.78 -7.10 -7.68
C PRO A 28 0.32 -7.54 -7.54
N GLY A 29 0.07 -8.79 -7.12
CA GLY A 29 -1.29 -9.30 -6.87
C GLY A 29 -1.98 -8.60 -5.71
N ARG A 30 -1.26 -8.35 -4.61
CA ARG A 30 -1.76 -7.64 -3.42
C ARG A 30 -2.08 -6.19 -3.72
N LEU A 31 -1.15 -5.50 -4.38
CA LEU A 31 -1.39 -4.16 -4.89
C LEU A 31 -2.63 -4.17 -5.76
N ARG A 32 -2.70 -5.02 -6.80
CA ARG A 32 -3.84 -5.12 -7.74
C ARG A 32 -5.19 -5.33 -7.04
N ARG A 33 -5.24 -6.16 -6.00
CA ARG A 33 -6.50 -6.53 -5.33
C ARG A 33 -6.90 -5.61 -4.17
N ALA A 34 -5.99 -4.81 -3.61
CA ALA A 34 -6.28 -3.98 -2.43
C ALA A 34 -7.47 -3.02 -2.64
N ALA A 35 -7.41 -2.19 -3.70
CA ALA A 35 -8.49 -1.26 -4.03
C ALA A 35 -9.84 -1.95 -4.33
N PRO A 36 -9.93 -2.94 -5.25
CA PRO A 36 -11.22 -3.58 -5.55
C PRO A 36 -11.77 -4.39 -4.38
N LEU A 37 -10.94 -5.02 -3.54
CA LEU A 37 -11.41 -5.71 -2.34
C LEU A 37 -12.04 -4.74 -1.35
N ARG A 38 -11.41 -3.59 -1.10
CA ARG A 38 -11.95 -2.59 -0.18
C ARG A 38 -13.23 -1.97 -0.71
N VAL A 39 -13.29 -1.73 -2.02
CA VAL A 39 -14.52 -1.27 -2.69
C VAL A 39 -15.61 -2.33 -2.53
N ALA A 40 -15.32 -3.61 -2.77
CA ALA A 40 -16.29 -4.69 -2.57
C ALA A 40 -16.81 -4.74 -1.13
N VAL A 41 -15.95 -4.52 -0.12
CA VAL A 41 -16.35 -4.45 1.29
C VAL A 41 -17.26 -3.25 1.57
N ASN A 42 -16.95 -2.08 1.01
CA ASN A 42 -17.81 -0.90 1.15
C ASN A 42 -19.20 -1.13 0.51
N TRP A 43 -19.24 -1.74 -0.68
CA TRP A 43 -20.50 -2.08 -1.36
C TRP A 43 -21.30 -3.17 -0.62
N THR A 44 -20.61 -4.13 -0.02
CA THR A 44 -21.19 -5.17 0.85
C THR A 44 -21.85 -4.52 2.08
N GLY A 45 -21.16 -3.58 2.72
CA GLY A 45 -21.72 -2.80 3.84
C GLY A 45 -22.90 -1.92 3.40
N LEU A 46 -22.79 -1.27 2.25
CA LEU A 46 -23.85 -0.45 1.66
C LEU A 46 -25.11 -1.28 1.42
N ALA A 47 -25.00 -2.47 0.84
CA ALA A 47 -26.13 -3.36 0.60
C ALA A 47 -26.87 -3.69 1.91
N GLY A 48 -26.13 -3.97 2.99
CA GLY A 48 -26.71 -4.18 4.32
C GLY A 48 -27.47 -2.94 4.83
N VAL A 49 -26.88 -1.75 4.70
CA VAL A 49 -27.52 -0.48 5.09
C VAL A 49 -28.79 -0.23 4.27
N LEU A 50 -28.75 -0.46 2.95
CA LEU A 50 -29.90 -0.28 2.07
C LEU A 50 -31.06 -1.21 2.41
N LEU A 51 -30.79 -2.48 2.74
CA LEU A 51 -31.82 -3.43 3.20
C LEU A 51 -32.50 -2.97 4.49
N VAL A 52 -31.71 -2.46 5.45
CA VAL A 52 -32.25 -1.90 6.71
C VAL A 52 -33.11 -0.68 6.41
N LEU A 53 -32.61 0.27 5.60
CA LEU A 53 -33.34 1.48 5.21
C LEU A 53 -34.62 1.15 4.45
N GLN A 54 -34.62 0.11 3.62
CA GLN A 54 -35.81 -0.37 2.92
C GLN A 54 -36.85 -0.91 3.91
N SER A 55 -36.44 -1.72 4.89
CA SER A 55 -37.37 -2.24 5.91
C SER A 55 -37.99 -1.13 6.77
N LEU A 56 -37.26 -0.04 7.01
CA LEU A 56 -37.73 1.13 7.74
C LEU A 56 -38.65 1.99 6.87
N ARG A 57 -38.36 2.09 5.57
CA ARG A 57 -39.20 2.79 4.59
C ARG A 57 -40.60 2.19 4.50
N GLU A 58 -40.72 0.86 4.50
CA GLU A 58 -42.00 0.15 4.43
C GLU A 58 -42.91 0.41 5.64
N LYS A 59 -42.34 0.79 6.78
CA LYS A 59 -43.05 1.06 8.04
C LYS A 59 -43.25 2.55 8.34
N SER A 60 -42.89 3.43 7.40
CA SER A 60 -42.83 4.87 7.63
C SER A 60 -43.91 5.62 6.85
N ASP A 61 -44.48 6.64 7.47
CA ASP A 61 -45.43 7.58 6.85
C ASP A 61 -44.77 8.51 5.82
N SER A 62 -43.43 8.56 5.76
CA SER A 62 -42.65 9.43 4.87
C SER A 62 -41.63 8.64 4.03
N PRO A 63 -42.08 7.84 3.04
CA PRO A 63 -41.20 6.96 2.26
C PRO A 63 -40.19 7.72 1.38
N THR A 64 -40.48 8.97 1.02
CA THR A 64 -39.62 9.82 0.18
C THR A 64 -38.32 10.19 0.89
N VAL A 65 -38.35 10.43 2.21
CA VAL A 65 -37.16 10.78 3.01
C VAL A 65 -36.17 9.61 3.03
N PHE A 66 -36.66 8.39 3.21
CA PHE A 66 -35.82 7.19 3.18
C PHE A 66 -35.22 6.95 1.78
N LEU A 67 -35.95 7.28 0.71
CA LEU A 67 -35.44 7.18 -0.66
C LEU A 67 -34.30 8.18 -0.90
N ALA A 68 -34.46 9.42 -0.46
CA ALA A 68 -33.40 10.42 -0.50
C ALA A 68 -32.17 10.00 0.34
N LEU A 69 -32.40 9.41 1.52
CA LEU A 69 -31.33 8.89 2.39
C LEU A 69 -30.56 7.74 1.72
N MET A 70 -31.27 6.78 1.11
CA MET A 70 -30.63 5.70 0.33
C MET A 70 -29.78 6.25 -0.81
N GLY A 71 -30.28 7.27 -1.52
CA GLY A 71 -29.52 7.96 -2.58
C GLY A 71 -28.25 8.63 -2.07
N THR A 72 -28.34 9.39 -0.99
CA THR A 72 -27.19 10.10 -0.39
C THR A 72 -26.12 9.15 0.13
N VAL A 73 -26.50 8.06 0.81
CA VAL A 73 -25.54 7.05 1.30
C VAL A 73 -24.87 6.33 0.13
N THR A 74 -25.61 6.04 -0.95
CA THR A 74 -25.05 5.43 -2.17
C THR A 74 -24.01 6.35 -2.82
N LEU A 75 -24.32 7.63 -3.00
CA LEU A 75 -23.38 8.64 -3.51
C LEU A 75 -22.14 8.75 -2.62
N GLY A 76 -22.31 8.72 -1.30
CA GLY A 76 -21.21 8.69 -0.35
C GLY A 76 -20.29 7.47 -0.54
N CYS A 77 -20.85 6.29 -0.79
CA CYS A 77 -20.09 5.07 -1.05
C CYS A 77 -19.32 5.12 -2.38
N VAL A 78 -19.91 5.71 -3.43
CA VAL A 78 -19.21 5.97 -4.70
C VAL A 78 -18.01 6.89 -4.47
N GLY A 79 -18.22 8.02 -3.78
CA GLY A 79 -17.13 8.96 -3.46
C GLY A 79 -16.03 8.33 -2.61
N ALA A 80 -16.39 7.49 -1.64
CA ALA A 80 -15.43 6.73 -0.84
C ALA A 80 -14.63 5.73 -1.70
N SER A 81 -15.27 5.06 -2.66
CA SER A 81 -14.63 4.12 -3.57
C SER A 81 -13.60 4.80 -4.47
N ILE A 82 -13.95 5.94 -5.08
CA ILE A 82 -13.04 6.75 -5.89
C ILE A 82 -11.84 7.20 -5.05
N LYS A 83 -12.07 7.69 -3.82
CA LYS A 83 -10.99 8.09 -2.91
C LYS A 83 -10.02 6.95 -2.59
N VAL A 84 -10.52 5.71 -2.43
CA VAL A 84 -9.66 4.53 -2.22
C VAL A 84 -8.75 4.32 -3.44
N PHE A 85 -9.28 4.33 -4.66
CA PHE A 85 -8.45 4.17 -5.86
C PHE A 85 -7.39 5.26 -6.00
N ILE A 86 -7.76 6.52 -5.81
CA ILE A 86 -6.81 7.65 -5.88
C ILE A 86 -5.70 7.48 -4.83
N ARG A 87 -6.03 7.11 -3.60
CA ARG A 87 -5.04 6.91 -2.54
C ARG A 87 -4.07 5.77 -2.86
N VAL A 88 -4.61 4.65 -3.32
CA VAL A 88 -3.80 3.49 -3.70
C VAL A 88 -2.85 3.84 -4.86
N HIS A 89 -3.34 4.59 -5.84
CA HIS A 89 -2.51 5.08 -6.95
C HIS A 89 -1.41 6.05 -6.46
N ARG A 90 -1.75 7.04 -5.63
CA ARG A 90 -0.78 7.97 -5.02
C ARG A 90 0.27 7.24 -4.20
N LEU A 91 -0.13 6.21 -3.46
CA LEU A 91 0.80 5.38 -2.69
C LEU A 91 1.75 4.61 -3.62
N SER A 92 1.25 3.99 -4.70
CA SER A 92 2.13 3.32 -5.67
C SER A 92 3.09 4.28 -6.36
N ALA A 93 2.64 5.48 -6.72
CA ALA A 93 3.50 6.49 -7.32
C ALA A 93 4.59 6.97 -6.34
N SER A 94 4.21 7.26 -5.09
CA SER A 94 5.15 7.64 -4.04
C SER A 94 6.17 6.53 -3.73
N LEU A 95 5.73 5.27 -3.70
CA LEU A 95 6.62 4.12 -3.51
C LEU A 95 7.61 3.97 -4.67
N ASP A 96 7.16 4.12 -5.92
CA ASP A 96 8.06 4.07 -7.07
C ASP A 96 9.10 5.18 -7.01
N GLN A 97 8.66 6.42 -6.76
CA GLN A 97 9.53 7.59 -6.66
C GLN A 97 10.55 7.45 -5.52
N HIS A 98 10.11 7.06 -4.33
CA HIS A 98 10.99 6.89 -3.18
C HIS A 98 11.97 5.73 -3.38
N ALA A 99 11.52 4.60 -3.94
CA ALA A 99 12.41 3.48 -4.27
C ALA A 99 13.42 3.85 -5.37
N ALA A 100 13.02 4.63 -6.37
CA ALA A 100 13.92 5.16 -7.39
C ALA A 100 15.00 6.05 -6.78
N LYS A 101 14.61 6.95 -5.85
CA LYS A 101 15.55 7.80 -5.12
C LYS A 101 16.56 6.96 -4.34
N VAL A 102 16.12 5.97 -3.57
CA VAL A 102 17.02 5.08 -2.82
C VAL A 102 17.99 4.32 -3.74
N ILE A 103 17.52 3.81 -4.89
CA ILE A 103 18.39 3.14 -5.88
C ILE A 103 19.47 4.11 -6.39
N LEU A 104 19.08 5.33 -6.73
CA LEU A 104 19.97 6.35 -7.26
C LEU A 104 21.01 6.79 -6.23
N GLU A 105 20.60 7.02 -4.98
CA GLU A 105 21.52 7.38 -3.89
C GLU A 105 22.45 6.20 -3.50
N LEU A 106 21.99 4.95 -3.63
CA LEU A 106 22.84 3.76 -3.49
C LEU A 106 23.91 3.71 -4.59
N GLN A 107 23.54 3.95 -5.84
CA GLN A 107 24.48 3.94 -6.97
C GLN A 107 25.53 5.04 -6.83
N LYS A 108 25.13 6.26 -6.49
CA LYS A 108 26.05 7.37 -6.19
C LYS A 108 27.04 7.02 -5.08
N LEU A 109 26.58 6.36 -4.00
CA LEU A 109 27.46 5.98 -2.88
C LEU A 109 28.62 5.07 -3.32
N ARG A 110 28.43 4.27 -4.38
CA ARG A 110 29.49 3.42 -4.95
C ARG A 110 30.49 4.20 -5.78
N GLU A 111 30.03 5.23 -6.49
CA GLU A 111 30.84 6.01 -7.43
C GLU A 111 31.60 7.16 -6.77
N LEU A 112 31.12 7.62 -5.60
CA LEU A 112 31.70 8.78 -4.92
C LEU A 112 33.00 8.46 -4.16
N PRO A 113 34.01 9.35 -4.24
CA PRO A 113 35.23 9.26 -3.45
C PRO A 113 34.96 9.44 -1.94
N ASP A 114 35.89 8.94 -1.10
CA ASP A 114 35.71 8.79 0.35
C ASP A 114 35.37 10.10 1.10
N ASP A 115 35.84 11.23 0.59
CA ASP A 115 35.58 12.58 1.11
C ASP A 115 34.10 12.96 1.03
N LYS A 116 33.39 12.53 -0.02
CA LYS A 116 31.95 12.81 -0.22
C LYS A 116 31.03 11.69 0.25
N ARG A 117 31.58 10.54 0.67
CA ARG A 117 30.78 9.39 1.12
C ARG A 117 29.96 9.67 2.38
N ARG A 118 30.41 10.55 3.27
CA ARG A 118 29.65 10.86 4.50
C ARG A 118 28.34 11.58 4.20
N GLU A 119 28.40 12.65 3.40
CA GLU A 119 27.22 13.40 2.96
C GLU A 119 26.27 12.50 2.16
N GLN A 120 26.83 11.67 1.29
CA GLN A 120 26.06 10.71 0.51
C GLN A 120 25.36 9.65 1.35
N LYS A 121 26.02 9.14 2.41
CA LYS A 121 25.40 8.21 3.36
C LYS A 121 24.20 8.86 4.07
N PHE A 122 24.33 10.11 4.49
CA PHE A 122 23.24 10.86 5.10
C PHE A 122 22.05 11.02 4.13
N ALA A 123 22.32 11.42 2.88
CA ALA A 123 21.28 11.55 1.86
C ALA A 123 20.57 10.21 1.56
N LEU A 124 21.32 9.11 1.58
CA LEU A 124 20.77 7.77 1.39
C LEU A 124 19.93 7.30 2.60
N GLU A 125 20.38 7.60 3.83
CA GLU A 125 19.62 7.33 5.05
C GLU A 125 18.30 8.11 5.06
N GLU A 126 18.32 9.39 4.70
CA GLU A 126 17.11 10.21 4.59
C GLU A 126 16.14 9.68 3.51
N ALA A 127 16.68 9.29 2.34
CA ALA A 127 15.88 8.69 1.27
C ALA A 127 15.27 7.35 1.72
N TRP A 128 16.03 6.53 2.45
CA TRP A 128 15.56 5.27 2.98
C TRP A 128 14.50 5.46 4.06
N ASP A 129 14.68 6.40 4.99
CA ASP A 129 13.70 6.72 6.02
C ASP A 129 12.37 7.17 5.43
N THR A 130 12.44 7.99 4.39
CA THR A 130 11.25 8.42 3.65
C THR A 130 10.52 7.22 3.04
N LEU A 131 11.25 6.32 2.35
CA LEU A 131 10.68 5.09 1.80
C LEU A 131 10.11 4.17 2.90
N HIS A 132 10.83 4.01 4.00
CA HIS A 132 10.45 3.15 5.12
C HIS A 132 9.15 3.63 5.77
N ARG A 133 9.00 4.94 5.99
CA ARG A 133 7.73 5.51 6.48
C ARG A 133 6.58 5.21 5.51
N THR A 134 6.81 5.32 4.21
CA THR A 134 5.78 4.97 3.20
C THR A 134 5.45 3.46 3.20
N LEU A 135 6.43 2.58 3.43
CA LEU A 135 6.24 1.13 3.47
C LEU A 135 5.47 0.66 4.72
N VAL A 136 5.66 1.34 5.85
CA VAL A 136 4.96 1.06 7.10
C VAL A 136 3.50 1.55 7.05
N ASN A 137 3.18 2.52 6.20
CA ASN A 137 1.81 2.94 5.95
C ASN A 137 1.00 1.82 5.27
N LYS A 138 -0.21 1.56 5.77
CA LYS A 138 -1.13 0.60 5.15
C LYS A 138 -1.77 1.19 3.89
N ILE A 139 -1.95 0.33 2.89
CA ILE A 139 -2.41 0.67 1.53
C ILE A 139 -3.71 1.46 1.54
N ASP A 140 -4.60 1.11 2.46
CA ASP A 140 -5.99 1.48 2.34
C ASP A 140 -6.37 2.72 3.16
N THR A 141 -5.80 2.91 4.36
CA THR A 141 -6.30 3.91 5.33
C THR A 141 -5.40 5.13 5.48
N GLY A 142 -4.11 5.04 5.12
CA GLY A 142 -3.12 6.01 5.57
C GLY A 142 -2.89 5.99 7.10
N LEU A 143 -3.39 4.96 7.79
CA LEU A 143 -3.27 4.76 9.23
C LEU A 143 -2.69 3.37 9.50
N SER A 144 -1.87 3.23 10.54
CA SER A 144 -1.22 1.96 10.89
C SER A 144 -2.19 0.87 11.42
N VAL A 145 -3.42 1.24 11.80
CA VAL A 145 -4.32 0.38 12.58
C VAL A 145 -5.11 -0.61 11.71
N SER A 146 -5.66 -0.22 10.55
CA SER A 146 -6.42 -1.13 9.67
C SER A 146 -6.08 -0.97 8.19
N GLY A 147 -6.09 -2.07 7.41
CA GLY A 147 -5.75 -2.07 5.97
C GLY A 147 -4.68 -3.11 5.59
N VAL A 148 -4.55 -3.37 4.29
CA VAL A 148 -3.56 -4.30 3.75
C VAL A 148 -2.18 -3.63 3.74
N PHE A 149 -1.16 -4.29 4.29
CA PHE A 149 0.22 -3.79 4.19
C PHE A 149 0.71 -3.82 2.74
N VAL A 150 1.71 -3.01 2.37
CA VAL A 150 2.41 -3.13 1.07
C VAL A 150 3.29 -4.38 1.06
N LEU A 151 4.05 -4.58 2.14
CA LEU A 151 4.88 -5.75 2.40
C LEU A 151 4.62 -6.24 3.82
N PRO A 152 4.73 -7.55 4.12
CA PRO A 152 4.68 -8.02 5.50
C PRO A 152 5.76 -7.31 6.34
N SER A 153 5.47 -6.99 7.60
CA SER A 153 6.40 -6.27 8.49
C SER A 153 7.76 -6.96 8.60
N LYS A 154 7.78 -8.30 8.60
CA LYS A 154 9.02 -9.10 8.55
C LYS A 154 9.85 -8.82 7.30
N THR A 155 9.21 -8.75 6.14
CA THR A 155 9.86 -8.45 4.86
C THR A 155 10.37 -7.00 4.79
N ILE A 156 9.64 -6.05 5.41
CA ILE A 156 10.12 -4.67 5.57
C ILE A 156 11.39 -4.66 6.43
N GLY A 157 11.42 -5.40 7.54
CA GLY A 157 12.60 -5.56 8.39
C GLY A 157 13.80 -6.18 7.65
N GLU A 158 13.58 -7.21 6.84
CA GLU A 158 14.63 -7.82 6.02
C GLU A 158 15.19 -6.82 4.98
N LEU A 159 14.32 -6.04 4.33
CA LEU A 159 14.74 -5.00 3.38
C LEU A 159 15.54 -3.90 4.09
N HIS A 160 15.10 -3.49 5.28
CA HIS A 160 15.79 -2.52 6.13
C HIS A 160 17.21 -2.98 6.46
N GLN A 161 17.37 -4.23 6.89
CA GLN A 161 18.68 -4.81 7.19
C GLN A 161 19.59 -4.83 5.96
N GLN A 162 19.06 -5.14 4.78
CA GLN A 162 19.83 -5.18 3.55
C GLN A 162 20.29 -3.81 3.08
N VAL A 163 19.42 -2.80 3.14
CA VAL A 163 19.78 -1.42 2.80
C VAL A 163 20.79 -0.87 3.81
N HIS A 164 20.59 -1.07 5.11
CA HIS A 164 21.57 -0.67 6.14
C HIS A 164 22.90 -1.39 6.01
N ARG A 165 22.91 -2.66 5.59
CA ARG A 165 24.15 -3.38 5.28
C ARG A 165 24.86 -2.75 4.09
N ALA A 166 24.14 -2.43 3.02
CA ALA A 166 24.70 -1.76 1.84
C ALA A 166 25.24 -0.35 2.15
N ILE A 167 24.58 0.41 3.03
CA ILE A 167 25.05 1.71 3.54
C ILE A 167 26.36 1.54 4.32
N ARG A 168 26.37 0.60 5.28
CA ARG A 168 27.53 0.34 6.15
C ARG A 168 28.76 -0.09 5.37
N THR A 169 28.59 -0.98 4.41
CA THR A 169 29.69 -1.46 3.56
C THR A 169 30.09 -0.44 2.49
N ALA A 170 29.34 0.66 2.33
CA ALA A 170 29.61 1.72 1.35
C ALA A 170 29.86 1.16 -0.07
N GLY A 171 29.13 0.12 -0.46
CA GLY A 171 29.28 -0.52 -1.78
C GLY A 171 30.47 -1.47 -1.92
N THR A 172 31.25 -1.74 -0.88
CA THR A 172 32.32 -2.77 -0.92
C THR A 172 31.78 -4.20 -0.98
N ASP A 173 30.60 -4.45 -0.40
CA ASP A 173 29.88 -5.72 -0.52
C ASP A 173 28.97 -5.69 -1.74
N ASP A 174 29.56 -6.04 -2.88
CA ASP A 174 28.94 -6.02 -4.21
C ASP A 174 27.68 -6.90 -4.29
N ALA A 175 27.64 -7.99 -3.52
CA ALA A 175 26.51 -8.90 -3.46
C ALA A 175 25.35 -8.30 -2.64
N ALA A 176 25.64 -7.68 -1.49
CA ALA A 176 24.63 -6.99 -0.69
C ALA A 176 24.03 -5.80 -1.46
N HIS A 177 24.86 -5.04 -2.16
CA HIS A 177 24.44 -3.90 -2.97
C HIS A 177 23.49 -4.33 -4.10
N ARG A 178 23.86 -5.35 -4.88
CA ARG A 178 23.02 -5.90 -5.95
C ARG A 178 21.70 -6.46 -5.43
N ARG A 179 21.71 -7.17 -4.29
CA ARG A 179 20.49 -7.71 -3.65
C ARG A 179 19.53 -6.60 -3.22
N ALA A 180 20.04 -5.53 -2.59
CA ALA A 180 19.23 -4.39 -2.18
C ALA A 180 18.57 -3.71 -3.39
N ILE A 181 19.35 -3.42 -4.44
CA ILE A 181 18.84 -2.84 -5.69
C ILE A 181 17.80 -3.76 -6.35
N ALA A 182 18.07 -5.08 -6.42
CA ALA A 182 17.14 -6.03 -7.02
C ALA A 182 15.77 -6.03 -6.31
N ARG A 183 15.76 -6.03 -4.97
CA ARG A 183 14.51 -5.97 -4.20
C ARG A 183 13.77 -4.64 -4.36
N LEU A 184 14.50 -3.51 -4.41
CA LEU A 184 13.91 -2.20 -4.68
C LEU A 184 13.33 -2.14 -6.11
N ARG A 185 13.99 -2.74 -7.10
CA ARG A 185 13.45 -2.85 -8.47
C ARG A 185 12.18 -3.69 -8.55
N ILE A 186 12.11 -4.80 -7.81
CA ILE A 186 10.88 -5.62 -7.74
C ILE A 186 9.73 -4.79 -7.15
N LEU A 187 9.99 -4.01 -6.10
CA LEU A 187 9.01 -3.08 -5.52
C LEU A 187 8.51 -2.06 -6.55
N ARG A 188 9.43 -1.48 -7.33
CA ARG A 188 9.10 -0.54 -8.41
C ARG A 188 8.26 -1.17 -9.51
N ILE A 189 8.66 -2.32 -10.04
CA ILE A 189 7.93 -3.04 -11.09
C ILE A 189 6.49 -3.36 -10.65
N ALA A 190 6.30 -3.72 -9.37
CA ALA A 190 4.96 -3.95 -8.83
C ALA A 190 4.09 -2.68 -8.75
N CYS A 191 4.69 -1.49 -8.80
CA CYS A 191 4.01 -0.19 -8.74
C CYS A 191 3.75 0.43 -10.14
N VAL A 192 4.61 0.17 -11.14
CA VAL A 192 4.56 0.77 -12.49
C VAL A 192 3.24 0.51 -13.23
N GLY A 193 2.65 -0.68 -13.08
CA GLY A 193 1.37 -1.02 -13.75
C GLY A 193 0.16 -0.16 -13.35
N ARG A 194 0.33 0.79 -12.41
CA ARG A 194 -0.70 1.72 -11.95
C ARG A 194 -0.51 3.16 -12.33
N THR A 195 0.72 3.62 -12.60
CA THR A 195 0.98 5.02 -12.94
C THR A 195 0.38 5.41 -14.29
N ASP A 196 0.27 4.47 -15.23
CA ASP A 196 -0.19 4.76 -16.60
C ASP A 196 -1.72 4.70 -16.79
N THR A 197 -2.49 4.21 -15.83
CA THR A 197 -3.94 3.99 -16.02
C THR A 197 -4.84 5.19 -15.73
N LEU A 198 -4.27 6.34 -15.34
CA LEU A 198 -5.01 7.57 -14.99
C LEU A 198 -4.40 8.83 -15.63
N ALA A 199 -3.52 8.67 -16.63
CA ALA A 199 -2.99 9.78 -17.43
C ALA A 199 -4.00 10.21 -18.51
#